data_AF-A0A377AL45-F1
#
_entry.id   AF-A0A377AL45-F1
#
_cell.length_a   1.000
_cell.length_b   1.000
_cell.length_c   1.000
_cell.angle_alpha   90.00
_cell.angle_beta   90.00
_cell.angle_gamma   90.00
#
_symmetry.space_group_name_H-M   'P 1'
#
loop_
_entity.id
_entity.type
_entity.pdbx_description
1 polymer ?
#
loop_
_entity_poly.entity_id
_entity_poly.type
_entity_poly.pdbx_seq_one_letter_code
_entity_poly.pdbx_strand_id
1 'polypeptide(L)'
;MLKTEEEQFARTLERGLALLDEELAKLSGDTLDGETAFRLYDTYGFPVDLTADVCRERNIKVDEAGFEAAMEEQRRRAREASGFGCRLQRNDPC
;
A
#
# COMPACT_ATOMS: atom_id res chain seq x y z
N MET A 1 22.31 14.96 3.89
CA MET A 1 21.49 13.78 4.18
C MET A 1 20.02 14.06 3.88
N LEU A 2 19.42 15.17 4.34
CA LEU A 2 18.01 15.50 4.01
C LEU A 2 17.65 15.65 2.52
N LYS A 3 18.48 16.32 1.69
CA LYS A 3 18.15 16.55 0.27
C LYS A 3 17.95 15.25 -0.52
N THR A 4 18.73 14.22 -0.21
CA THR A 4 18.67 12.95 -0.94
C THR A 4 17.43 12.14 -0.55
N GLU A 5 16.97 12.26 0.69
CA GLU A 5 15.74 11.65 1.18
C GLU A 5 14.51 12.35 0.58
N GLU A 6 14.50 13.69 0.53
CA GLU A 6 13.44 14.45 -0.15
C GLU A 6 13.37 14.15 -1.65
N GLU A 7 14.51 14.03 -2.33
CA GLU A 7 14.54 13.69 -3.76
C GLU A 7 14.08 12.25 -4.03
N GLN A 8 14.41 11.29 -3.17
CA GLN A 8 13.91 9.92 -3.29
C GLN A 8 12.42 9.81 -3.00
N PHE A 9 11.96 10.55 -2.00
CA PHE A 9 10.55 10.63 -1.64
C PHE A 9 9.74 11.27 -2.78
N ALA A 10 10.19 12.41 -3.32
CA ALA A 10 9.54 13.11 -4.43
C ALA A 10 9.42 12.24 -5.69
N ARG A 11 10.50 11.55 -6.09
CA ARG A 11 10.48 10.66 -7.28
C ARG A 11 9.52 9.48 -7.12
N THR A 12 9.33 9.01 -5.90
CA THR A 12 8.42 7.89 -5.61
C THR A 12 6.98 8.39 -5.53
N LEU A 13 6.77 9.59 -4.97
CA LEU A 13 5.50 10.31 -4.95
C LEU A 13 4.93 10.56 -6.34
N GLU A 14 5.75 11.10 -7.26
CA GLU A 14 5.30 11.39 -8.64
C GLU A 14 4.81 10.13 -9.36
N ARG A 15 5.50 9.00 -9.14
CA ARG A 15 5.08 7.70 -9.69
C ARG A 15 3.82 7.17 -9.05
N GLY A 16 3.66 7.33 -7.74
CA GLY A 16 2.44 6.97 -7.02
C GLY A 16 1.23 7.76 -7.50
N LEU A 17 1.37 9.07 -7.69
CA LEU A 17 0.33 9.94 -8.24
C LEU A 17 -0.08 9.56 -9.65
N ALA A 18 0.90 9.33 -10.53
CA ALA A 18 0.61 8.93 -11.91
C ALA A 18 -0.17 7.61 -11.95
N LEU A 19 0.24 6.61 -11.16
CA LEU A 19 -0.46 5.34 -11.07
C LEU A 19 -1.86 5.50 -10.47
N LEU A 20 -2.00 6.28 -9.39
CA LEU A 20 -3.29 6.59 -8.78
C LEU A 20 -4.23 7.25 -9.81
N ASP A 21 -3.74 8.22 -10.58
CA ASP A 21 -4.56 8.87 -11.61
C ASP A 21 -5.01 7.90 -12.70
N GLU A 22 -4.13 7.00 -13.13
CA GLU A 22 -4.46 5.94 -14.09
C GLU A 22 -5.51 4.96 -13.55
N GLU A 23 -5.39 4.55 -12.29
CA GLU A 23 -6.35 3.65 -11.64
C GLU A 23 -7.69 4.35 -11.43
N LEU A 24 -7.69 5.60 -10.95
CA LEU A 24 -8.92 6.42 -10.81
C LEU A 24 -9.59 6.68 -12.17
N ALA A 25 -8.82 6.83 -13.25
CA ALA A 25 -9.36 7.00 -14.59
C ALA A 25 -10.03 5.73 -15.15
N LYS A 26 -9.58 4.55 -14.70
CA LYS A 26 -10.18 3.24 -15.06
C LYS A 26 -11.27 2.82 -14.07
N LEU A 27 -11.25 3.36 -12.86
CA LEU A 27 -12.20 3.08 -11.81
C LEU A 27 -13.62 3.46 -12.27
N SER A 28 -14.51 2.48 -12.25
CA SER A 28 -15.93 2.69 -12.54
C SER A 28 -16.68 2.85 -11.22
N GLY A 29 -16.70 4.07 -10.67
CA GLY A 29 -17.43 4.38 -9.44
C GLY A 29 -16.98 5.67 -8.76
N ASP A 30 -17.56 5.95 -7.59
CA ASP A 30 -17.21 7.07 -6.71
C ASP A 30 -16.40 6.62 -5.49
N THR A 31 -15.87 5.40 -5.45
CA THR A 31 -15.12 4.88 -4.29
C THR A 31 -13.91 4.06 -4.75
N LEU A 32 -12.71 4.51 -4.37
CA LEU A 32 -11.44 3.79 -4.50
C LEU A 32 -11.39 2.69 -3.46
N ASP A 33 -11.10 1.47 -3.91
CA ASP A 33 -10.94 0.32 -3.03
C ASP A 33 -9.73 0.49 -2.09
N GLY A 34 -9.91 0.04 -0.86
CA GLY A 34 -8.89 0.13 0.17
C GLY A 34 -7.64 -0.70 -0.13
N GLU A 35 -7.74 -1.73 -0.98
CA GLU A 35 -6.61 -2.53 -1.44
C GLU A 35 -5.67 -1.72 -2.34
N THR A 36 -6.21 -0.94 -3.28
CA THR A 36 -5.43 -0.02 -4.14
C THR A 36 -4.80 1.10 -3.32
N ALA A 37 -5.56 1.70 -2.40
CA ALA A 37 -5.02 2.69 -1.46
C ALA A 37 -3.88 2.09 -0.60
N PHE A 38 -4.04 0.85 -0.15
CA PHE A 38 -3.03 0.13 0.62
C PHE A 38 -1.77 -0.15 -0.20
N ARG A 39 -1.92 -0.52 -1.47
CA ARG A 39 -0.79 -0.76 -2.37
C ARG A 39 0.02 0.51 -2.62
N LEU A 40 -0.65 1.66 -2.79
CA LEU A 40 0.01 2.96 -2.91
C LEU A 40 0.83 3.29 -1.66
N TYR A 41 0.28 2.99 -0.49
CA TYR A 41 0.96 3.16 0.79
C TYR A 41 2.17 2.21 0.96
N ASP A 42 1.99 0.91 0.78
CA ASP A 42 3.03 -0.11 1.01
C ASP A 42 4.15 -0.08 -0.05
N THR A 43 3.79 0.09 -1.33
CA THR A 43 4.76 0.01 -2.44
C THR A 43 5.46 1.34 -2.71
N TYR A 44 4.74 2.46 -2.60
CA TYR A 44 5.26 3.78 -2.98
C TYR A 44 5.50 4.69 -1.76
N GLY A 45 5.15 4.24 -0.55
CA GLY A 45 5.27 5.05 0.66
C GLY A 45 4.31 6.24 0.67
N PHE A 46 3.20 6.14 -0.07
CA PHE A 46 2.26 7.25 -0.27
C PHE A 46 1.26 7.31 0.89
N PRO A 47 1.21 8.40 1.67
CA PRO A 47 0.31 8.46 2.82
C PRO A 47 -1.16 8.47 2.36
N VAL A 48 -2.00 7.73 3.09
CA VAL A 48 -3.44 7.59 2.80
C VAL A 48 -4.14 8.95 2.80
N ASP A 49 -3.68 9.91 3.60
CA ASP A 49 -4.17 11.29 3.60
C ASP A 49 -4.04 11.96 2.24
N LEU A 50 -2.89 11.83 1.57
CA LEU A 50 -2.68 12.40 0.22
C LEU A 50 -3.52 11.68 -0.83
N THR A 51 -3.65 10.36 -0.73
CA THR A 51 -4.55 9.59 -1.61
C THR A 51 -5.99 10.05 -1.44
N ALA A 52 -6.43 10.29 -0.20
CA ALA A 52 -7.76 10.78 0.10
C ALA A 52 -8.00 12.20 -0.41
N ASP A 53 -7.02 13.11 -0.30
CA ASP A 53 -7.09 14.46 -0.88
C ASP A 53 -7.26 14.42 -2.40
N VAL A 54 -6.44 13.64 -3.11
CA VAL A 54 -6.52 13.49 -4.57
C VAL A 54 -7.86 12.87 -5.01
N CYS A 55 -8.31 11.84 -4.28
CA CYS A 55 -9.62 11.24 -4.54
C CYS A 55 -10.74 12.27 -4.33
N ARG A 56 -10.68 13.05 -3.25
CA ARG A 56 -11.67 14.09 -2.91
C ARG A 56 -11.74 15.18 -3.97
N GLU A 57 -10.62 15.62 -4.53
CA GLU A 57 -10.59 16.57 -5.65
C GLU A 57 -11.35 16.05 -6.88
N ARG A 58 -11.37 14.73 -7.07
CA ARG A 58 -12.08 14.05 -8.16
C ARG A 58 -13.48 13.56 -7.78
N ASN A 59 -14.02 13.93 -6.61
CA ASN A 59 -15.28 13.42 -6.06
C ASN A 59 -15.32 11.89 -5.85
N ILE A 60 -14.15 11.30 -5.64
CA ILE A 60 -13.98 9.87 -5.32
C ILE A 60 -13.73 9.76 -3.82
N LYS A 61 -14.35 8.77 -3.19
CA LYS A 61 -14.16 8.41 -1.78
C LYS A 61 -13.07 7.35 -1.68
N VAL A 62 -12.41 7.26 -0.54
CA VAL A 62 -11.50 6.15 -0.25
C VAL A 62 -12.21 5.19 0.70
N ASP A 63 -12.16 3.90 0.41
CA ASP A 63 -12.65 2.88 1.32
C ASP A 63 -11.63 2.64 2.45
N GLU A 64 -11.72 3.48 3.49
CA GLU A 64 -10.89 3.40 4.69
C GLU A 64 -11.05 2.04 5.40
N ALA A 65 -12.27 1.47 5.40
CA ALA A 65 -12.52 0.17 6.01
C ALA A 65 -11.83 -0.96 5.24
N GLY A 66 -11.86 -0.91 3.91
CA GLY A 66 -11.09 -1.81 3.04
C GLY A 66 -9.58 -1.68 3.25
N PHE A 67 -9.09 -0.46 3.50
CA PHE A 67 -7.67 -0.20 3.75
C PHE A 67 -7.21 -0.80 5.08
N GLU A 68 -7.98 -0.58 6.15
CA GLU A 68 -7.71 -1.18 7.46
C GLU A 68 -7.73 -2.71 7.39
N ALA A 69 -8.71 -3.29 6.68
CA ALA A 69 -8.79 -4.73 6.47
C ALA A 69 -7.58 -5.28 5.70
N ALA A 70 -7.14 -4.59 4.64
CA ALA A 70 -5.94 -4.97 3.88
C ALA A 70 -4.66 -4.88 4.74
N MET A 71 -4.56 -3.86 5.59
CA MET A 71 -3.45 -3.70 6.53
C MET A 71 -3.43 -4.80 7.58
N GLU A 72 -4.57 -5.17 8.15
CA GLU A 72 -4.68 -6.30 9.09
C GLU A 72 -4.32 -7.63 8.43
N GLU A 73 -4.80 -7.87 7.20
CA GLU A 73 -4.50 -9.07 6.41
C GLU A 73 -3.01 -9.16 6.10
N GLN A 74 -2.38 -8.07 5.65
CA GLN A 74 -0.93 -8.02 5.41
C GLN A 74 -0.16 -8.25 6.71
N ARG A 75 -0.58 -7.65 7.82
CA ARG A 75 0.02 -7.86 9.14
C ARG A 75 -0.12 -9.31 9.61
N ARG A 76 -1.26 -9.96 9.34
CA ARG A 76 -1.48 -11.39 9.63
C ARG A 76 -0.55 -12.25 8.79
N ARG A 77 -0.50 -12.02 7.47
CA ARG A 77 0.41 -12.72 6.55
C ARG A 77 1.88 -12.53 6.93
N ALA A 78 2.29 -11.32 7.30
CA ALA A 78 3.65 -11.03 7.75
C ALA A 78 4.00 -11.78 9.03
N ARG A 79 3.05 -11.90 9.98
CA ARG A 79 3.22 -12.73 11.19
C ARG A 79 3.32 -14.22 10.85
N GLU A 80 2.47 -14.72 9.95
CA GLU A 80 2.51 -16.12 9.50
C GLU A 80 3.82 -16.44 8.76
N ALA A 81 4.26 -15.55 7.86
CA ALA A 81 5.52 -15.67 7.13
C ALA A 81 6.75 -15.57 8.05
N SER A 82 6.72 -14.67 9.04
CA SER A 82 7.81 -14.52 10.03
C SER A 82 7.84 -15.65 11.05
N GLY A 83 6.68 -16.22 11.39
CA GLY A 83 6.54 -17.37 12.28
C GLY A 83 7.01 -18.70 11.65
N PHE A 84 7.14 -18.77 10.33
CA PHE A 84 7.57 -19.97 9.61
C PHE A 84 9.09 -20.02 9.34
N GLY A 85 9.84 -18.97 9.69
CA GLY A 85 11.28 -18.86 9.49
C GLY A 85 12.16 -19.62 10.49
N CYS A 86 11.60 -20.22 11.54
CA CYS A 86 12.35 -21.03 12.49
C CYS A 86 11.77 -22.45 12.62
N ARG A 87 11.74 -23.20 11.51
CA ARG A 87 11.85 -24.66 11.57
C ARG A 87 13.32 -25.06 11.41
N LEU A 88 14.13 -24.75 12.42
CA LEU A 88 15.35 -25.51 12.66
C LEU A 88 14.94 -26.81 13.38
N GLN A 89 14.99 -27.93 12.66
CA GLN A 89 15.89 -29.07 12.97
C GLN A 89 15.53 -30.33 12.16
N ARG A 90 16.53 -30.71 11.36
CA ARG A 90 17.00 -32.06 10.98
C ARG A 90 16.15 -33.24 11.44
N ASN A 91 15.80 -34.11 10.50
CA ASN A 91 15.80 -35.54 10.79
C ASN A 91 16.14 -36.34 9.52
N ASP A 92 17.43 -36.65 9.36
CA ASP A 92 17.90 -37.76 8.54
C ASP A 92 17.59 -39.07 9.28
N PRO A 93 16.83 -40.03 8.71
CA PRO A 93 16.76 -41.38 9.24
C PRO A 93 17.83 -42.29 8.61
N CYS A 94 18.42 -43.14 9.47
CA CYS A 94 19.50 -44.13 9.24
C CYS A 94 19.56 -44.83 7.87
#